data_AF-A0AAV6INI9-F1
#
_entry.id   AF-A0AAV6INI9-F1
#
_cell.length_a   1.000
_cell.length_b   1.000
_cell.length_c   1.000
_cell.angle_alpha   90.00
_cell.angle_beta   90.00
_cell.angle_gamma   90.00
#
_symmetry.space_group_name_H-M   'P 1'
#
loop_
_entity.id
_entity.type
_entity.pdbx_description
1 polymer ?
#
loop_
_entity_poly.entity_id
_entity_poly.type
_entity_poly.pdbx_seq_one_letter_code
_entity_poly.pdbx_strand_id
1 'polypeptide(L)'
;MNPQHSMPEHLRVMSAMIRDLRSAGNVLTDEQQILAVLRSLPDATWDHFKLTMTHNEMVKTFNDLKCHLELEAERQDAKRGNQALVVESGQRMGLTISHGNLPWR
;
A
#
# COMPACT_ATOMS: atom_id res chain seq x y z
N MET A 1 -6.12 -0.91 -9.86
CA MET A 1 -5.62 0.38 -9.33
C MET A 1 -4.59 0.94 -10.30
N ASN A 2 -4.64 2.23 -10.61
CA ASN A 2 -3.56 2.92 -11.33
C ASN A 2 -2.41 3.19 -10.34
N PRO A 3 -1.16 2.76 -10.59
CA PRO A 3 -0.03 2.92 -9.66
C PRO A 3 0.35 4.38 -9.33
N GLN A 4 -0.26 5.38 -9.98
CA GLN A 4 -0.07 6.80 -9.66
C GLN A 4 -0.95 7.33 -8.50
N HIS A 5 -1.96 6.58 -8.05
CA HIS A 5 -2.90 7.05 -7.02
C HIS A 5 -2.65 6.37 -5.67
N SER A 6 -2.74 7.14 -4.59
CA SER A 6 -2.61 6.63 -3.22
C SER A 6 -3.86 5.87 -2.75
N MET A 7 -3.70 5.04 -1.71
CA MET A 7 -4.83 4.29 -1.12
C MET A 7 -5.98 5.19 -0.63
N PRO A 8 -5.76 6.34 0.05
CA PRO A 8 -6.84 7.23 0.44
C PRO A 8 -7.61 7.84 -0.75
N GLU A 9 -6.94 8.09 -1.87
CA GLU A 9 -7.60 8.58 -3.10
C GLU A 9 -8.43 7.48 -3.77
N HIS A 10 -7.91 6.26 -3.81
CA HIS A 10 -8.66 5.10 -4.31
C HIS A 10 -9.94 4.87 -3.52
N LEU A 11 -9.85 4.86 -2.18
CA LEU A 11 -10.97 4.69 -1.28
C LEU A 11 -11.98 5.84 -1.40
N ARG A 12 -11.53 7.07 -1.64
CA ARG A 12 -12.39 8.23 -1.95
C ARG A 12 -13.18 8.03 -3.24
N VAL A 13 -12.53 7.56 -4.31
CA VAL A 13 -13.19 7.28 -5.60
C VAL A 13 -14.18 6.12 -5.49
N MET A 14 -13.83 5.04 -4.77
CA MET A 14 -14.73 3.91 -4.54
C MET A 14 -15.94 4.30 -3.69
N SER A 15 -15.74 5.07 -2.63
CA SER A 15 -16.83 5.59 -1.79
C SER A 15 -17.78 6.51 -2.58
N ALA A 16 -17.26 7.33 -3.48
CA ALA A 16 -18.08 8.12 -4.42
C ALA A 16 -18.91 7.20 -5.33
N MET A 17 -18.28 6.27 -6.06
CA MET A 17 -19.00 5.36 -6.96
C MET A 17 -20.11 4.55 -6.25
N ILE A 18 -19.86 4.06 -5.03
CA ILE A 18 -20.87 3.34 -4.23
C ILE A 18 -22.07 4.24 -3.90
N ARG A 19 -21.84 5.50 -3.56
CA ARG A 19 -22.90 6.49 -3.28
C ARG A 19 -23.66 6.87 -4.55
N ASP A 20 -22.95 7.05 -5.65
CA ASP A 20 -23.53 7.50 -6.92
C ASP A 20 -24.38 6.38 -7.56
N LEU A 21 -23.92 5.13 -7.49
CA LEU A 21 -24.72 3.94 -7.82
C LEU A 21 -25.98 3.85 -6.97
N ARG A 22 -25.86 4.01 -5.64
CA ARG A 22 -27.01 4.06 -4.72
C ARG A 22 -27.99 5.18 -5.08
N SER A 23 -27.50 6.35 -5.46
CA SER A 23 -28.34 7.47 -5.92
C SER A 23 -29.03 7.21 -7.26
N ALA A 24 -28.46 6.34 -8.10
CA ALA A 24 -29.07 5.83 -9.34
C ALA A 24 -29.96 4.59 -9.10
N GLY A 25 -30.32 4.26 -7.85
CA GLY A 25 -31.15 3.11 -7.48
C GLY A 25 -30.41 1.77 -7.42
N ASN A 26 -29.12 1.73 -7.77
CA ASN A 26 -28.31 0.51 -7.80
C ASN A 26 -27.67 0.28 -6.41
N VAL A 27 -28.47 -0.23 -5.48
CA VAL A 27 -28.03 -0.49 -4.10
C VAL A 27 -27.20 -1.78 -4.04
N LEU A 28 -25.88 -1.64 -3.89
CA LEU A 28 -24.97 -2.76 -3.64
C LEU A 28 -25.04 -3.23 -2.18
N THR A 29 -25.04 -4.54 -1.95
CA THR A 29 -24.83 -5.12 -0.61
C THR A 29 -23.42 -4.83 -0.10
N ASP A 30 -23.19 -4.89 1.20
CA ASP A 30 -21.87 -4.61 1.76
C ASP A 30 -20.82 -5.65 1.32
N GLU A 31 -21.21 -6.91 1.16
CA GLU A 31 -20.37 -7.95 0.53
C GLU A 31 -20.01 -7.60 -0.93
N GLN A 32 -20.97 -7.11 -1.73
CA GLN A 32 -20.70 -6.65 -3.10
C GLN A 32 -19.74 -5.46 -3.13
N GLN A 33 -19.88 -4.51 -2.18
CA GLN A 33 -18.95 -3.39 -2.03
C GLN A 33 -17.54 -3.89 -1.67
N ILE A 34 -17.42 -4.78 -0.68
CA ILE A 34 -16.14 -5.39 -0.25
C ILE A 34 -15.47 -6.12 -1.41
N LEU A 35 -16.19 -6.99 -2.12
CA LEU A 35 -15.65 -7.75 -3.25
C LEU A 35 -15.26 -6.84 -4.44
N ALA A 36 -16.00 -5.76 -4.69
CA ALA A 36 -15.65 -4.78 -5.71
C ALA A 36 -14.34 -4.03 -5.36
N VAL A 37 -14.17 -3.62 -4.10
CA VAL A 37 -12.93 -3.00 -3.61
C VAL A 37 -11.76 -3.97 -3.75
N LEU A 38 -11.85 -5.17 -3.15
CA LEU A 38 -10.77 -6.17 -3.18
C LEU A 38 -10.31 -6.54 -4.59
N ARG A 39 -11.26 -6.66 -5.55
CA ARG A 39 -10.95 -6.93 -6.97
C ARG A 39 -10.26 -5.77 -7.68
N SER A 40 -10.42 -4.53 -7.19
CA SER A 40 -9.85 -3.34 -7.83
C SER A 40 -8.42 -2.99 -7.38
N LEU A 41 -7.92 -3.63 -6.32
CA LEU A 41 -6.54 -3.51 -5.83
C LEU A 41 -5.54 -4.20 -6.79
N PRO A 42 -4.27 -3.74 -6.89
CA PRO A 42 -3.28 -4.34 -7.77
C PRO A 42 -2.72 -5.64 -7.16
N ASP A 43 -2.79 -6.74 -7.91
CA ASP A 43 -2.46 -8.09 -7.43
C ASP A 43 -1.06 -8.18 -6.80
N ALA A 44 -0.04 -7.78 -7.57
CA ALA A 44 1.39 -7.89 -7.24
C ALA A 44 1.85 -7.22 -5.93
N THR A 45 1.03 -6.39 -5.27
CA THR A 45 1.32 -5.82 -3.94
C THR A 45 0.22 -6.08 -2.89
N TRP A 46 -0.92 -6.68 -3.26
CA TRP A 46 -2.08 -6.86 -2.38
C TRP A 46 -2.63 -8.29 -2.32
N ASP A 47 -2.16 -9.24 -3.13
CA ASP A 47 -2.69 -10.62 -3.16
C ASP A 47 -2.80 -11.30 -1.78
N HIS A 48 -1.78 -11.15 -0.93
CA HIS A 48 -1.82 -11.68 0.43
C HIS A 48 -2.95 -11.05 1.25
N PHE A 49 -3.12 -9.72 1.19
CA PHE A 49 -4.19 -9.00 1.87
C PHE A 49 -5.57 -9.36 1.30
N LYS A 50 -5.71 -9.49 -0.02
CA LYS A 50 -6.94 -9.98 -0.67
C LYS A 50 -7.34 -11.34 -0.11
N LEU A 51 -6.40 -12.28 -0.03
CA LEU A 51 -6.63 -13.61 0.50
C LEU A 51 -7.04 -13.57 1.98
N THR A 52 -6.33 -12.81 2.82
CA THR A 52 -6.68 -12.66 4.24
C THR A 52 -8.07 -12.04 4.44
N MET A 53 -8.43 -10.98 3.70
CA MET A 53 -9.74 -10.34 3.84
C MET A 53 -10.89 -11.20 3.30
N THR A 54 -10.66 -12.01 2.25
CA THR A 54 -11.67 -12.93 1.69
C THR A 54 -12.13 -14.01 2.69
N HIS A 55 -11.35 -14.24 3.75
CA HIS A 55 -11.66 -15.20 4.81
C HIS A 55 -11.89 -14.53 6.19
N ASN A 56 -12.01 -13.20 6.26
CA ASN A 56 -12.13 -12.47 7.52
C ASN A 56 -13.58 -12.10 7.86
N GLU A 57 -14.26 -12.97 8.63
CA GLU A 57 -15.66 -12.78 9.06
C GLU A 57 -15.92 -11.49 9.87
N MET A 58 -14.88 -10.80 10.36
CA MET A 58 -15.03 -9.53 11.07
C MET A 58 -15.22 -8.32 10.13
N VAL A 59 -14.86 -8.43 8.85
CA VAL A 59 -14.99 -7.35 7.86
C VAL A 59 -16.36 -7.46 7.20
N LYS A 60 -17.33 -6.68 7.70
CA LYS A 60 -18.74 -6.79 7.30
C LYS A 60 -19.23 -5.63 6.45
N THR A 61 -18.55 -4.48 6.51
CA THR A 61 -18.90 -3.26 5.76
C THR A 61 -17.71 -2.72 4.96
N PHE A 62 -18.01 -1.84 4.00
CA PHE A 62 -17.00 -1.03 3.30
C PHE A 62 -16.09 -0.25 4.27
N ASN A 63 -16.62 0.25 5.39
CA ASN A 63 -15.84 1.00 6.37
C ASN A 63 -14.83 0.12 7.13
N ASP A 64 -15.18 -1.11 7.48
CA ASP A 64 -14.26 -2.04 8.15
C ASP A 64 -13.08 -2.36 7.22
N LEU A 65 -13.38 -2.66 5.95
CA LEU A 65 -12.38 -2.90 4.92
C LEU A 65 -11.50 -1.66 4.67
N LYS A 66 -12.09 -0.45 4.64
CA LYS A 66 -11.39 0.82 4.48
C LYS A 66 -10.30 0.99 5.56
N CYS A 67 -10.64 0.77 6.82
CA CYS A 67 -9.70 0.87 7.93
C CYS A 67 -8.54 -0.15 7.81
N HIS A 68 -8.83 -1.40 7.42
CA HIS A 68 -7.78 -2.39 7.18
C HIS A 68 -6.87 -2.04 5.98
N LEU A 69 -7.42 -1.45 4.92
CA LEU A 69 -6.66 -1.01 3.74
C LEU A 69 -5.73 0.17 4.03
N GLU A 70 -6.18 1.13 4.83
CA GLU A 70 -5.35 2.27 5.25
C GLU A 70 -4.18 1.83 6.14
N LEU A 71 -4.43 0.93 7.11
CA LEU A 71 -3.39 0.35 7.97
C LEU A 71 -2.38 -0.52 7.21
N GLU A 72 -2.82 -1.34 6.25
CA GLU A 72 -1.89 -2.14 5.43
C GLU A 72 -1.06 -1.25 4.49
N ALA A 73 -1.64 -0.17 3.94
CA ALA A 73 -0.89 0.77 3.11
C ALA A 73 0.22 1.47 3.90
N GLU A 74 -0.09 1.96 5.11
CA GLU A 74 0.91 2.54 6.02
C GLU A 74 2.00 1.52 6.38
N ARG A 75 1.62 0.25 6.63
CA ARG A 75 2.59 -0.84 6.88
C ARG A 75 3.51 -1.10 5.68
N GLN A 76 3.02 -0.99 4.46
CA GLN A 76 3.83 -1.16 3.23
C GLN A 76 4.76 0.04 3.00
N ASP A 77 4.29 1.26 3.25
CA ASP A 77 5.11 2.47 3.15
C ASP A 77 6.23 2.50 4.21
N ALA A 78 5.92 2.13 5.46
CA ALA A 78 6.92 2.00 6.53
C ALA A 78 7.99 0.95 6.20
N LYS A 79 7.61 -0.20 5.61
CA LYS A 79 8.57 -1.20 5.11
C LYS A 79 9.49 -0.65 4.02
N ARG A 80 8.96 0.17 3.10
CA ARG A 80 9.75 0.79 2.01
C ARG A 80 10.74 1.82 2.56
N GLY A 81 10.32 2.65 3.53
CA GLY A 81 11.20 3.58 4.24
C GLY A 81 12.35 2.87 4.95
N ASN A 82 12.04 1.81 5.70
CA ASN A 82 13.06 1.03 6.42
C ASN A 82 14.08 0.36 5.48
N GLN A 83 13.66 -0.11 4.30
CA GLN A 83 14.58 -0.68 3.31
C GLN A 83 15.54 0.36 2.72
N ALA A 84 15.07 1.59 2.48
CA ALA A 84 15.93 2.68 1.98
C ALA A 84 17.02 3.05 3.00
N LEU A 85 16.67 3.16 4.29
CA LEU A 85 17.61 3.46 5.37
C LEU A 85 18.71 2.40 5.51
N VAL A 86 18.36 1.11 5.35
CA VAL A 86 19.36 0.02 5.37
C VAL A 86 20.35 0.14 4.21
N VAL A 87 19.88 0.45 2.99
CA VAL A 87 20.77 0.66 1.83
C VAL A 87 21.73 1.83 2.05
N GLU A 88 21.26 2.96 2.58
CA GLU A 88 22.11 4.13 2.85
C GLU A 88 23.18 3.81 3.91
N SER A 89 22.81 3.10 4.98
CA SER A 89 23.76 2.69 6.04
C SER A 89 24.91 1.80 5.53
N GLY A 90 24.70 1.06 4.43
CA GLY A 90 25.69 0.19 3.83
C GLY A 90 26.80 0.90 3.03
N GLN A 91 26.64 2.19 2.69
CA GLN A 91 27.56 2.90 1.80
C GLN A 91 28.62 3.76 2.53
N ARG A 92 28.52 3.94 3.86
CA ARG A 92 29.31 4.95 4.59
C ARG A 92 30.52 4.42 5.37
N MET A 93 31.20 3.39 4.87
CA MET A 93 32.51 2.93 5.39
C MET A 93 33.52 2.75 4.27
N GLY A 94 34.10 3.87 3.82
CA GLY A 94 35.05 3.93 2.70
C GLY A 94 36.06 5.08 2.79
N LEU A 95 36.45 5.51 3.99
CA LEU A 95 37.49 6.52 4.19
C LEU A 95 38.89 5.89 4.03
N THR A 96 39.32 5.68 2.79
CA THR A 96 40.72 5.40 2.46
C THR A 96 41.59 6.61 2.77
N ILE A 97 42.26 6.57 3.93
CA ILE A 97 43.23 7.59 4.33
C ILE A 97 44.32 7.68 3.25
N SER A 98 44.28 8.77 2.50
CA SER A 98 45.13 8.99 1.31
C SER A 98 46.53 9.44 1.74
N HIS A 99 47.32 8.52 2.28
CA HIS A 99 48.67 8.81 2.79
C HIS A 99 49.68 8.92 1.63
N GLY A 100 49.58 10.00 0.86
CA GLY A 100 50.40 10.24 -0.32
C GLY A 100 51.76 10.86 0.01
N ASN A 101 52.84 10.07 -0.04
CA ASN A 101 54.12 10.47 -0.66
C ASN A 101 55.19 9.36 -0.59
N LEU A 102 55.59 8.84 -1.75
CA LEU A 102 56.91 8.29 -2.11
C LEU A 102 57.00 8.31 -3.66
N PRO A 103 58.20 8.27 -4.29
CA PRO A 103 59.56 8.28 -3.73
C PRO A 103 60.07 9.76 -3.65
N TRP A 104 61.30 10.23 -3.93
CA TRP A 104 62.55 9.65 -4.48
C TRP A 104 63.80 10.45 -4.07
N ARG A 105 64.70 9.82 -3.30
CA ARG A 105 66.17 9.86 -3.48
C ARG A 105 66.86 8.78 -2.66
#